data_AF-A0A9P0DA11-F1
#
_entry.id   AF-A0A9P0DA11-F1
#
_cell.length_a   1.000
_cell.length_b   1.000
_cell.length_c   1.000
_cell.angle_alpha   90.00
_cell.angle_beta   90.00
_cell.angle_gamma   90.00
#
_symmetry.space_group_name_H-M   'P 1'
#
loop_
_entity.id
_entity.type
_entity.pdbx_description
1 polymer ?
#
loop_
_entity_poly.entity_id
_entity_poly.type
_entity_poly.pdbx_seq_one_letter_code
_entity_poly.pdbx_strand_id
1 'polypeptide(L)'
;MKKFIETNLKESSQTRWLAKHVAVKALLNNLPEVVESLEELKQTSHAPEAKYEAEEAKEVSGKIGVEPILPNKRIPMCKKQFYEMCDDESRTLQAVKLFSQATMIVFYRILSEIKKRVDSATTLNSNFAFLNGSKISTISTEELQKHGADLGRKYERDLNAVEFCQEFYVFKEQGLLLFGDIKNASAFNLLQQIYMHDL
;
A
#
# COMPACT_ATOMS: atom_id res chain seq x y z
N MET A 1 -25.86 -7.48 2.66
CA MET A 1 -25.58 -6.82 3.95
C MET A 1 -24.16 -6.30 3.85
N LYS A 2 -23.95 -4.98 3.68
CA LYS A 2 -22.59 -4.41 3.56
C LYS A 2 -21.86 -4.67 4.89
N LYS A 3 -20.74 -5.39 4.86
CA LYS A 3 -19.88 -5.55 6.03
C LYS A 3 -19.21 -4.21 6.28
N PHE A 4 -19.64 -3.49 7.31
CA PHE A 4 -18.89 -2.34 7.80
C PHE A 4 -17.72 -2.87 8.60
N ILE A 5 -16.50 -2.55 8.17
CA ILE A 5 -15.32 -2.80 8.99
C ILE A 5 -15.36 -1.77 10.13
N GLU A 6 -15.56 -2.24 11.36
CA GLU A 6 -15.46 -1.41 12.56
C GLU A 6 -13.99 -0.98 12.74
N THR A 7 -13.61 0.07 12.06
CA THR A 7 -12.31 0.69 12.30
C THR A 7 -12.41 1.48 13.60
N ASN A 8 -11.58 1.12 14.59
CA ASN A 8 -11.40 1.86 15.85
C ASN A 8 -10.68 3.22 15.63
N LEU A 9 -11.13 3.99 14.64
CA LEU A 9 -10.71 5.37 14.41
C LEU A 9 -11.40 6.25 15.45
N LYS A 10 -10.71 6.50 16.58
CA LYS A 10 -11.12 7.55 17.52
C LYS A 10 -11.28 8.88 16.77
N GLU A 11 -12.28 9.67 17.16
CA GLU A 11 -12.46 11.04 16.70
C GLU A 11 -11.12 11.80 16.73
N SER A 12 -10.88 12.58 15.67
CA SER A 12 -9.59 13.17 15.33
C SER A 12 -8.79 13.68 16.53
N SER A 13 -7.57 13.16 16.73
CA SER A 13 -6.70 13.63 17.81
C SER A 13 -6.15 15.04 17.54
N GLN A 14 -5.86 15.80 18.59
CA GLN A 14 -5.47 17.22 18.58
C GLN A 14 -4.22 17.58 17.74
N THR A 15 -3.35 16.64 17.37
CA THR A 15 -2.18 16.91 16.53
C THR A 15 -2.17 16.13 15.22
N ARG A 16 -1.81 16.83 14.13
CA ARG A 16 -1.71 16.30 12.75
C ARG A 16 -0.87 15.02 12.65
N TRP A 17 0.18 14.90 13.45
CA TRP A 17 1.10 13.75 13.46
C TRP A 17 0.46 12.51 14.06
N LEU A 18 -0.25 12.67 15.17
CA LEU A 18 -0.93 11.58 15.85
C LEU A 18 -2.13 11.10 15.03
N ALA A 19 -2.88 12.01 14.41
CA ALA A 19 -3.96 11.65 13.49
C ALA A 19 -3.45 10.82 12.29
N LYS A 20 -2.33 11.23 11.68
CA LYS A 20 -1.68 10.46 10.61
C LYS A 20 -1.25 9.08 11.08
N HIS A 21 -0.58 8.99 12.24
CA HIS A 21 -0.14 7.72 12.79
C HIS A 21 -1.31 6.77 13.09
N VAL A 22 -2.37 7.28 13.73
CA VAL A 22 -3.58 6.50 14.05
C VAL A 22 -4.25 5.98 12.78
N ALA A 23 -4.43 6.84 11.77
CA ALA A 23 -5.02 6.43 10.49
C ALA A 23 -4.17 5.38 9.76
N VAL A 24 -2.84 5.57 9.71
CA VAL A 24 -1.93 4.61 9.08
C VAL A 24 -1.93 3.28 9.83
N LYS A 25 -1.92 3.30 11.16
CA LYS A 25 -1.95 2.09 11.99
C LYS A 25 -3.27 1.33 11.85
N ALA A 26 -4.39 2.04 11.83
CA ALA A 26 -5.70 1.44 11.58
C ALA A 26 -5.79 0.80 10.19
N LEU A 27 -5.25 1.47 9.16
CA LEU A 27 -5.18 0.91 7.81
C LEU A 27 -4.28 -0.32 7.75
N LEU A 28 -3.12 -0.30 8.42
CA LEU A 28 -2.20 -1.42 8.45
C LEU A 28 -2.83 -2.66 9.10
N ASN A 29 -3.52 -2.47 10.22
CA ASN A 29 -4.16 -3.56 10.96
C ASN A 29 -5.30 -4.22 10.18
N ASN A 30 -6.02 -3.44 9.37
CA ASN A 30 -7.17 -3.93 8.58
C ASN A 30 -6.84 -4.03 7.08
N LEU A 31 -5.56 -4.06 6.71
CA LEU A 31 -5.14 -4.01 5.31
C LEU A 31 -5.75 -5.14 4.45
N PRO A 32 -5.82 -6.40 4.92
CA PRO A 32 -6.44 -7.48 4.15
C PRO A 32 -7.92 -7.21 3.84
N GLU A 33 -8.69 -6.79 4.85
CA GLU A 33 -10.12 -6.51 4.74
C GLU A 33 -10.40 -5.29 3.84
N VAL A 34 -9.53 -4.27 3.90
CA VAL A 34 -9.60 -3.09 3.03
C VAL A 34 -9.33 -3.47 1.57
N VAL A 35 -8.32 -4.31 1.30
CA VAL A 35 -8.03 -4.78 -0.06
C VAL A 35 -9.18 -5.61 -0.61
N GLU A 36 -9.71 -6.54 0.19
CA GLU A 36 -10.87 -7.37 -0.18
C GLU A 36 -12.08 -6.49 -0.50
N SER A 37 -12.42 -5.54 0.36
CA SER A 37 -13.53 -4.60 0.14
C SER A 37 -13.35 -3.76 -1.13
N LEU A 38 -12.12 -3.31 -1.41
CA LEU A 38 -11.81 -2.54 -2.63
C LEU A 38 -11.88 -3.42 -3.89
N GLU A 39 -11.51 -4.70 -3.80
CA GLU A 39 -11.67 -5.65 -4.90
C GLU A 39 -13.14 -6.00 -5.15
N GLU A 40 -13.95 -6.18 -4.11
CA GLU A 40 -15.40 -6.36 -4.22
C GLU A 40 -16.05 -5.16 -4.90
N LEU A 41 -15.73 -3.93 -4.46
CA LEU A 41 -16.24 -2.68 -5.07
C LEU A 41 -15.83 -2.53 -6.54
N LYS A 42 -14.62 -2.96 -6.89
CA LYS A 42 -14.17 -3.01 -8.29
C LYS A 42 -15.01 -3.98 -9.12
N GLN A 43 -15.44 -5.11 -8.57
CA GLN A 43 -16.26 -6.10 -9.28
C GLN A 43 -17.72 -5.63 -9.44
N THR A 44 -18.30 -4.98 -8.42
CA THR A 44 -19.68 -4.48 -8.47
C THR A 44 -19.86 -3.30 -9.42
N SER A 45 -18.85 -2.44 -9.57
CA SER A 45 -18.94 -1.26 -10.43
C SER A 45 -18.88 -1.55 -11.95
N HIS A 46 -18.59 -2.79 -12.37
CA HIS A 46 -18.74 -3.22 -13.77
C HIS A 46 -20.19 -3.55 -14.13
N ALA A 47 -21.09 -3.65 -13.16
CA ALA A 47 -22.52 -3.84 -13.38
C ALA A 47 -23.22 -2.51 -13.74
N PRO A 48 -24.43 -2.52 -14.35
CA PRO A 48 -25.18 -1.30 -14.73
C PRO A 48 -25.67 -0.43 -13.54
N GLU A 49 -25.14 -0.66 -12.34
CA GLU A 49 -25.63 -0.17 -11.05
C GLU A 49 -25.12 1.23 -10.68
N ALA A 50 -24.44 1.93 -11.60
CA ALA A 50 -23.91 3.29 -11.45
C ALA A 50 -24.95 4.33 -10.95
N LYS A 51 -26.25 4.04 -11.05
CA LYS A 51 -27.33 4.86 -10.48
C LYS A 51 -27.35 4.82 -8.94
N TYR A 52 -27.15 3.65 -8.33
CA TYR A 52 -27.21 3.48 -6.88
C TYR A 52 -26.02 4.15 -6.18
N GLU A 53 -24.82 3.97 -6.73
CA GLU A 53 -23.59 4.61 -6.22
C GLU A 53 -23.68 6.14 -6.27
N ALA A 54 -24.28 6.69 -7.32
CA ALA A 54 -24.49 8.12 -7.45
C ALA A 54 -25.50 8.65 -6.43
N GLU A 55 -26.56 7.92 -6.10
CA GLU A 55 -27.53 8.32 -5.07
C GLU A 55 -26.92 8.29 -3.66
N GLU A 56 -26.17 7.23 -3.32
CA GLU A 56 -25.46 7.13 -2.05
C GLU A 56 -24.42 8.26 -1.90
N ALA A 57 -23.68 8.57 -2.98
CA ALA A 57 -22.73 9.69 -2.99
C ALA A 57 -23.43 11.04 -2.78
N LYS A 58 -24.64 11.25 -3.33
CA LYS A 58 -25.42 12.46 -3.09
C LYS A 58 -25.81 12.59 -1.61
N GLU A 59 -26.28 11.51 -1.00
CA GLU A 59 -26.64 11.51 0.43
C GLU A 59 -25.43 11.84 1.31
N VAL A 60 -24.27 11.23 1.04
CA VAL A 60 -23.02 11.49 1.77
C VAL A 60 -22.56 12.93 1.58
N SER A 61 -22.63 13.48 0.37
CA SER A 61 -22.24 14.88 0.12
C SER A 61 -23.09 15.87 0.91
N GLY A 62 -24.40 15.62 1.04
CA GLY A 62 -25.31 16.42 1.87
C GLY A 62 -24.92 16.39 3.34
N LYS A 63 -24.48 15.24 3.86
CA LYS A 63 -23.96 15.10 5.25
C LYS A 63 -22.65 15.87 5.46
N ILE A 64 -21.82 16.00 4.43
CA ILE A 64 -20.52 16.70 4.48
C ILE A 64 -20.68 18.20 4.17
N GLY A 65 -21.87 18.66 3.76
CA GLY A 65 -22.13 20.06 3.41
C GLY A 65 -21.63 20.47 2.03
N VAL A 66 -21.44 19.51 1.11
CA VAL A 66 -21.03 19.74 -0.28
C VAL A 66 -22.25 19.59 -1.19
N GLU A 67 -22.49 20.54 -2.08
CA GLU A 67 -23.62 20.46 -3.02
C GLU A 67 -23.41 19.31 -4.05
N PRO A 68 -24.37 18.36 -4.17
CA PRO A 68 -24.29 17.20 -5.05
C PRO A 68 -24.52 17.53 -6.54
N ILE A 69 -23.74 18.44 -7.11
CA ILE A 69 -23.89 18.82 -8.52
C ILE A 69 -22.98 17.93 -9.38
N LEU A 70 -23.59 17.09 -10.22
CA LEU A 70 -22.87 16.41 -11.30
C LEU A 70 -22.92 17.31 -12.55
N PRO A 71 -21.80 17.94 -12.97
CA PRO A 71 -21.81 18.84 -14.10
C PRO A 71 -22.10 18.07 -15.40
N ASN A 72 -23.15 18.48 -16.11
CA ASN A 72 -23.43 17.96 -17.45
C ASN A 72 -22.37 18.50 -18.41
N LYS A 73 -21.57 17.60 -19.00
CA LYS A 73 -20.61 17.98 -20.01
C LYS A 73 -21.35 18.33 -21.31
N ARG A 74 -21.02 19.45 -21.95
CA ARG A 74 -21.64 19.85 -23.22
C ARG A 74 -21.39 18.75 -24.28
N ILE A 75 -22.46 18.28 -24.90
CA ILE A 75 -22.38 17.32 -26.01
C ILE A 75 -22.09 18.11 -27.29
N PRO A 76 -20.99 17.84 -28.01
CA PRO A 76 -20.76 18.46 -29.31
C PRO A 76 -21.82 17.95 -30.31
N MET A 77 -22.47 18.88 -31.01
CA MET A 77 -23.42 18.53 -32.07
C MET A 77 -22.64 18.18 -33.35
N CYS A 78 -22.79 16.96 -33.86
CA CYS A 78 -22.42 16.64 -35.23
C CYS A 78 -23.45 17.27 -36.20
N LYS A 79 -22.97 17.85 -37.30
CA LYS A 79 -23.84 18.37 -38.36
C LYS A 79 -24.53 17.20 -39.08
N LYS A 80 -25.82 17.36 -39.36
CA LYS A 80 -26.68 16.34 -40.00
C LYS A 80 -26.33 16.14 -41.48
N GLN A 81 -26.49 14.93 -41.99
CA GLN A 81 -26.77 14.72 -43.41
C GLN A 81 -28.29 14.82 -43.65
N PHE A 82 -28.72 15.16 -44.87
CA PHE A 82 -30.15 15.26 -45.18
C PHE A 82 -30.83 13.88 -45.08
N TYR A 83 -32.03 13.86 -44.48
CA TYR A 83 -32.95 12.70 -44.35
C TYR A 83 -32.63 11.62 -43.30
N GLU A 84 -31.64 11.80 -42.44
CA GLU A 84 -31.36 10.84 -41.36
C GLU A 84 -32.14 11.18 -40.07
N MET A 85 -32.89 10.21 -39.53
CA MET A 85 -33.52 10.32 -38.21
C MET A 85 -32.49 10.03 -37.12
N CYS A 86 -32.39 10.93 -36.15
CA CYS A 86 -31.39 10.86 -35.10
C CYS A 86 -31.95 10.08 -33.91
N ASP A 87 -31.52 8.83 -33.75
CA ASP A 87 -31.73 8.10 -32.50
C ASP A 87 -30.68 8.58 -31.48
N ASP A 88 -30.99 9.68 -30.81
CA ASP A 88 -30.25 10.26 -29.68
C ASP A 88 -30.37 9.40 -28.38
N GLU A 89 -30.71 8.11 -28.50
CA GLU A 89 -30.97 7.19 -27.38
C GLU A 89 -29.76 6.97 -26.45
N SER A 90 -28.56 7.41 -26.86
CA SER A 90 -27.30 7.12 -26.16
C SER A 90 -26.79 8.23 -25.20
N ARG A 91 -27.48 9.38 -25.06
CA ARG A 91 -26.86 10.59 -24.48
C ARG A 91 -27.23 10.95 -23.04
N THR A 92 -28.26 10.35 -22.44
CA THR A 92 -28.57 10.49 -21.00
C THR A 92 -27.60 9.75 -20.08
N LEU A 93 -26.65 9.00 -20.64
CA LEU A 93 -25.60 8.27 -19.91
C LEU A 93 -24.42 9.14 -19.44
N GLN A 94 -24.36 10.44 -19.70
CA GLN A 94 -23.08 11.16 -19.65
C GLN A 94 -22.55 11.46 -18.24
N ALA A 95 -23.34 12.03 -17.32
CA ALA A 95 -22.80 12.49 -16.03
C ALA A 95 -22.54 11.37 -15.02
N VAL A 96 -23.49 10.43 -14.87
CA VAL A 96 -23.39 9.30 -13.93
C VAL A 96 -22.31 8.30 -14.36
N LYS A 97 -22.20 8.04 -15.67
CA LYS A 97 -21.13 7.18 -16.21
C LYS A 97 -19.75 7.82 -16.04
N LEU A 98 -19.64 9.13 -16.25
CA LEU A 98 -18.38 9.86 -15.98
C LEU A 98 -18.01 9.83 -14.50
N PHE A 99 -18.99 9.95 -13.59
CA PHE A 99 -18.78 9.80 -12.16
C PHE A 99 -18.29 8.40 -11.81
N SER A 100 -18.98 7.35 -12.25
CA SER A 100 -18.57 5.96 -12.02
C SER A 100 -17.18 5.67 -12.60
N GLN A 101 -16.86 6.16 -13.81
CA GLN A 101 -15.52 6.06 -14.38
C GLN A 101 -14.45 6.76 -13.54
N ALA A 102 -14.73 7.97 -13.04
CA ALA A 102 -13.81 8.69 -12.17
C ALA A 102 -13.58 7.95 -10.85
N THR A 103 -14.65 7.43 -10.24
CA THR A 103 -14.61 6.62 -9.02
C THR A 103 -13.79 5.35 -9.22
N MET A 104 -13.99 4.65 -10.34
CA MET A 104 -13.18 3.49 -10.73
C MET A 104 -11.70 3.84 -10.83
N ILE A 105 -11.34 4.92 -11.52
CA ILE A 105 -9.94 5.37 -11.64
C ILE A 105 -9.31 5.58 -10.26
N VAL A 106 -10.05 6.18 -9.32
CA VAL A 106 -9.59 6.38 -7.94
C VAL A 106 -9.34 5.04 -7.25
N PHE A 107 -10.28 4.09 -7.32
CA PHE A 107 -10.11 2.77 -6.72
C PHE A 107 -8.93 1.99 -7.30
N TYR A 108 -8.79 1.97 -8.63
CA TYR A 108 -7.64 1.34 -9.29
C TYR A 108 -6.32 1.96 -8.84
N ARG A 109 -6.27 3.29 -8.70
CA ARG A 109 -5.08 3.99 -8.23
C ARG A 109 -4.76 3.63 -6.78
N ILE A 110 -5.75 3.61 -5.89
CA ILE A 110 -5.58 3.22 -4.48
C ILE A 110 -5.05 1.79 -4.39
N LEU A 111 -5.68 0.84 -5.09
CA LEU A 111 -5.24 -0.56 -5.13
C LEU A 111 -3.82 -0.70 -5.67
N SER A 112 -3.50 0.00 -6.76
CA SER A 112 -2.16 -0.04 -7.36
C SER A 112 -1.09 0.51 -6.41
N GLU A 113 -1.37 1.61 -5.70
CA GLU A 113 -0.45 2.18 -4.72
C GLU A 113 -0.28 1.29 -3.48
N ILE A 114 -1.36 0.69 -2.97
CA ILE A 114 -1.30 -0.29 -1.88
C ILE A 114 -0.43 -1.48 -2.29
N LYS A 115 -0.72 -2.08 -3.44
CA LYS A 115 0.03 -3.22 -3.97
C LYS A 115 1.50 -2.88 -4.14
N LYS A 116 1.82 -1.75 -4.75
CA LYS A 116 3.21 -1.28 -4.93
C LYS A 116 3.94 -1.15 -3.60
N ARG A 117 3.28 -0.62 -2.55
CA ARG A 117 3.89 -0.48 -1.22
C ARG A 117 4.11 -1.84 -0.55
N VAL A 118 3.15 -2.74 -0.66
CA VAL A 118 3.28 -4.12 -0.15
C VAL A 118 4.42 -4.84 -0.86
N ASP A 119 4.45 -4.82 -2.19
CA ASP A 119 5.52 -5.44 -2.98
C ASP A 119 6.90 -4.86 -2.63
N SER A 120 6.97 -3.54 -2.42
CA SER A 120 8.21 -2.87 -1.99
C SER A 120 8.65 -3.33 -0.59
N ALA A 121 7.71 -3.40 0.37
CA ALA A 121 8.00 -3.86 1.72
C ALA A 121 8.41 -5.34 1.75
N THR A 122 7.75 -6.20 0.98
CA THR A 122 8.10 -7.61 0.84
C THR A 122 9.48 -7.76 0.19
N THR A 123 9.79 -6.98 -0.84
CA THR A 123 11.11 -6.97 -1.47
C THR A 123 12.20 -6.54 -0.48
N LEU A 124 11.94 -5.50 0.31
CA LEU A 124 12.85 -5.04 1.36
C LEU A 124 13.07 -6.13 2.40
N ASN A 125 11.99 -6.71 2.94
CA ASN A 125 12.07 -7.79 3.92
C ASN A 125 12.87 -9.00 3.38
N SER A 126 12.68 -9.37 2.10
CA SER A 126 13.44 -10.44 1.46
C SER A 126 14.94 -10.13 1.34
N ASN A 127 15.32 -8.89 1.01
CA ASN A 127 16.74 -8.50 0.91
C ASN A 127 17.45 -8.64 2.26
N PHE A 128 16.77 -8.30 3.36
CA PHE A 128 17.34 -8.33 4.71
C PHE A 128 17.00 -9.60 5.49
N ALA A 129 16.28 -10.56 4.89
CA ALA A 129 15.78 -11.74 5.58
C ALA A 129 16.88 -12.62 6.17
N PHE A 130 18.12 -12.51 5.65
CA PHE A 130 19.30 -13.25 6.13
C PHE A 130 19.86 -12.70 7.46
N LEU A 131 19.50 -11.48 7.85
CA LEU A 131 19.95 -10.81 9.09
C LEU A 131 19.22 -11.29 10.36
N ASN A 132 18.46 -12.38 10.29
CA ASN A 132 17.84 -12.97 11.48
C ASN A 132 18.83 -13.89 12.21
N GLY A 133 18.80 -13.89 13.55
CA GLY A 133 19.82 -14.58 14.32
C GLY A 133 19.82 -16.10 14.15
N SER A 134 18.66 -16.72 13.87
CA SER A 134 18.57 -18.12 13.43
C SER A 134 19.36 -18.35 12.14
N LYS A 135 19.19 -17.50 11.13
CA LYS A 135 19.90 -17.65 9.86
C LYS A 135 21.39 -17.37 10.00
N ILE A 136 21.78 -16.33 10.72
CA ILE A 136 23.20 -16.01 10.97
C ILE A 136 23.92 -17.20 11.63
N SER A 137 23.26 -17.89 12.56
CA SER A 137 23.83 -19.05 13.27
C SER A 137 23.90 -20.33 12.43
N THR A 138 23.00 -20.49 11.45
CA THR A 138 22.83 -21.77 10.73
C THR A 138 23.48 -21.75 9.34
N ILE A 139 23.48 -20.61 8.67
CA ILE A 139 24.01 -20.47 7.30
C ILE A 139 25.54 -20.56 7.31
N SER A 140 26.14 -21.07 6.23
CA SER A 140 27.60 -21.10 6.09
C SER A 140 28.17 -19.68 5.95
N THR A 141 29.46 -19.50 6.26
CA THR A 141 30.09 -18.16 6.19
C THR A 141 30.25 -17.69 4.74
N GLU A 142 30.47 -18.62 3.82
CA GLU A 142 30.57 -18.35 2.38
C GLU A 142 29.23 -17.85 1.80
N GLU A 143 28.12 -18.53 2.13
CA GLU A 143 26.78 -18.10 1.70
C GLU A 143 26.38 -16.77 2.34
N LEU A 144 26.77 -16.54 3.59
CA LEU A 144 26.51 -15.27 4.27
C LEU A 144 27.24 -14.11 3.61
N GLN A 145 28.51 -14.30 3.26
CA GLN A 145 29.29 -13.30 2.52
C GLN A 145 28.74 -13.06 1.13
N LYS A 146 28.20 -14.09 0.45
CA LYS A 146 27.51 -13.92 -0.83
C LYS A 146 26.27 -13.03 -0.68
N HIS A 147 25.43 -13.29 0.33
CA HIS A 147 24.27 -12.45 0.63
C HIS A 147 24.67 -11.02 1.00
N GLY A 148 25.73 -10.84 1.79
CA GLY A 148 26.26 -9.53 2.13
C GLY A 148 26.80 -8.76 0.92
N ALA A 149 27.51 -9.44 0.01
CA ALA A 149 28.03 -8.84 -1.21
C ALA A 149 26.91 -8.48 -2.20
N ASP A 150 25.86 -9.31 -2.30
CA ASP A 150 24.68 -9.02 -3.10
C ASP A 150 23.91 -7.82 -2.54
N LEU A 151 23.79 -7.72 -1.21
CA LEU A 151 23.19 -6.57 -0.53
C LEU A 151 24.01 -5.29 -0.75
N GLY A 152 25.33 -5.35 -0.56
CA GLY A 152 26.24 -4.23 -0.79
C GLY A 152 26.20 -3.72 -2.23
N ARG A 153 26.12 -4.62 -3.23
CA ARG A 153 25.92 -4.24 -4.64
C ARG A 153 24.56 -3.58 -4.89
N LYS A 154 23.50 -4.04 -4.21
CA LYS A 154 22.15 -3.47 -4.36
C LYS A 154 22.04 -2.07 -3.75
N TYR A 155 22.79 -1.81 -2.69
CA TYR A 155 22.78 -0.56 -1.94
C TYR A 155 24.16 0.11 -1.95
N GLU A 156 24.82 0.14 -3.11
CA GLU A 156 26.22 0.62 -3.26
C GLU A 156 26.47 2.07 -2.82
N ARG A 157 25.41 2.89 -2.76
CA ARG A 157 25.49 4.27 -2.26
C ARG A 157 25.52 4.36 -0.74
N ASP A 158 24.98 3.35 -0.07
CA ASP A 158 24.79 3.32 1.38
C ASP A 158 25.72 2.31 2.06
N LEU A 159 26.17 1.27 1.33
CA LEU A 159 26.95 0.15 1.85
C LEU A 159 28.20 -0.09 1.00
N ASN A 160 29.37 -0.07 1.64
CA ASN A 160 30.59 -0.62 1.05
C ASN A 160 30.57 -2.15 1.20
N ALA A 161 30.45 -2.86 0.08
CA ALA A 161 30.32 -4.32 0.07
C ALA A 161 31.51 -5.04 0.73
N VAL A 162 32.72 -4.48 0.65
CA VAL A 162 33.94 -5.09 1.21
C VAL A 162 33.95 -4.94 2.73
N GLU A 163 33.78 -3.71 3.22
CA GLU A 163 33.72 -3.42 4.66
C GLU A 163 32.56 -4.15 5.32
N PHE A 164 31.36 -4.10 4.70
CA PHE A 164 30.18 -4.79 5.21
C PHE A 164 30.42 -6.29 5.35
N CYS A 165 30.98 -6.97 4.34
CA CYS A 165 31.25 -8.41 4.44
C CYS A 165 32.31 -8.77 5.50
N GLN A 166 33.28 -7.89 5.76
CA GLN A 166 34.30 -8.08 6.79
C GLN A 166 33.70 -7.92 8.19
N GLU A 167 32.95 -6.83 8.43
CA GLU A 167 32.24 -6.59 9.67
C GLU A 167 31.26 -7.74 9.96
N PHE A 168 30.55 -8.21 8.94
CA PHE A 168 29.60 -9.30 9.10
C PHE A 168 30.26 -10.66 9.38
N TYR A 169 31.46 -10.90 8.85
CA TYR A 169 32.27 -12.05 9.21
C TYR A 169 32.66 -12.01 10.70
N VAL A 170 33.19 -10.87 11.16
CA VAL A 170 33.56 -10.66 12.55
C VAL A 170 32.34 -10.82 13.47
N PHE A 171 31.20 -10.24 13.07
CA PHE A 171 29.93 -10.35 13.80
C PHE A 171 29.46 -11.80 13.92
N LYS A 172 29.64 -12.63 12.88
CA LYS A 172 29.23 -14.03 12.96
C LYS A 172 30.06 -14.81 13.99
N GLU A 173 31.37 -14.61 14.00
CA GLU A 173 32.28 -15.32 14.90
C GLU A 173 32.17 -14.80 16.35
N GLN A 174 32.01 -13.49 16.53
CA GLN A 174 32.05 -12.84 17.84
C GLN A 174 30.66 -12.53 18.41
N GLY A 175 29.64 -12.37 17.57
CA GLY A 175 28.30 -11.98 17.98
C GLY A 175 27.65 -13.01 18.91
N LEU A 176 27.91 -14.30 18.71
CA LEU A 176 27.47 -15.35 19.64
C LEU A 176 28.11 -15.22 21.03
N LEU A 177 29.35 -14.75 21.10
CA LEU A 177 30.05 -14.51 22.38
C LEU A 177 29.57 -13.24 23.07
N LEU A 178 29.26 -12.19 22.29
CA LEU A 178 28.83 -10.88 22.80
C LEU A 178 27.36 -10.86 23.23
N PHE A 179 26.48 -11.50 22.46
CA PHE A 179 25.02 -11.42 22.62
C PHE A 179 24.39 -12.71 23.17
N GLY A 180 25.16 -13.79 23.29
CA GLY A 180 24.67 -15.09 23.74
C GLY A 180 23.86 -15.83 22.66
N ASP A 181 22.73 -16.44 23.06
CA ASP A 181 21.90 -17.19 22.10
C ASP A 181 21.06 -16.24 21.23
N ILE A 182 21.58 -15.95 20.03
CA ILE A 182 20.91 -15.11 19.03
C ILE A 182 19.86 -15.87 18.20
N LYS A 183 19.67 -17.19 18.38
CA LYS A 183 18.82 -18.00 17.47
C LYS A 183 17.38 -17.49 17.35
N ASN A 184 16.82 -16.93 18.43
CA ASN A 184 15.46 -16.42 18.45
C ASN A 184 15.37 -14.90 18.21
N ALA A 185 16.50 -14.23 17.99
CA ALA A 185 16.54 -12.79 17.79
C ALA A 185 16.09 -12.43 16.37
N SER A 186 15.11 -11.53 16.29
CA SER A 186 14.75 -10.87 15.03
C SER A 186 15.88 -9.92 14.61
N ALA A 187 15.96 -9.61 13.31
CA ALA A 187 16.90 -8.60 12.81
C ALA A 187 16.79 -7.25 13.54
N PHE A 188 15.58 -6.85 13.94
CA PHE A 188 15.35 -5.63 14.72
C PHE A 188 15.94 -5.73 16.14
N ASN A 189 15.75 -6.87 16.81
CA ASN A 189 16.29 -7.07 18.15
C ASN A 189 17.82 -7.09 18.13
N LEU A 190 18.42 -7.71 17.11
CA LEU A 190 19.88 -7.70 16.91
C LEU A 190 20.39 -6.28 16.69
N LEU A 191 19.74 -5.50 15.84
CA LEU A 191 20.10 -4.11 15.62
C LEU A 191 20.02 -3.28 16.91
N GLN A 192 18.97 -3.50 17.71
CA GLN A 192 18.83 -2.82 18.99
C GLN A 192 19.95 -3.21 19.96
N GLN A 193 20.37 -4.48 19.98
CA GLN A 193 21.50 -4.89 20.82
C GLN A 193 22.82 -4.28 20.33
N ILE A 194 23.08 -4.25 19.03
CA ILE A 194 24.27 -3.58 18.48
C ILE A 194 24.31 -2.11 18.93
N TYR A 195 23.19 -1.40 18.81
CA TYR A 195 23.09 0.01 19.22
C TYR A 195 23.25 0.22 20.73
N MET A 196 22.79 -0.72 21.58
CA MET A 196 22.98 -0.63 23.03
C MET A 196 24.45 -0.80 23.45
N HIS A 197 25.27 -1.43 22.61
CA HIS A 197 26.67 -1.72 22.90
C HIS A 197 27.65 -0.73 22.22
N ASP A 198 27.16 0.33 21.57
CA ASP A 198 27.94 1.36 20.84
C ASP A 198 29.09 0.77 19.99
N LEU A 199 28.80 -0.35 19.32
CA LEU A 199 29.69 -0.99 18.34
C LEU A 199 29.58 -0.31 16.96
#